data_AF-A0AAV0WH44-F1
#
_entry.id   AF-A0AAV0WH44-F1
#
_cell.length_a   1.000
_cell.length_b   1.000
_cell.length_c   1.000
_cell.angle_alpha   90.00
_cell.angle_beta   90.00
_cell.angle_gamma   90.00
#
_symmetry.space_group_name_H-M   'P 1'
#
loop_
_entity.id
_entity.type
_entity.pdbx_description
1 polymer ?
#
loop_
_entity_poly.entity_id
_entity_poly.type
_entity_poly.pdbx_seq_one_letter_code
_entity_poly.pdbx_strand_id
1 'polypeptide(L)'
;MLRLEWLLNDDGYDDGRPRRVYFDLCDRQYRQCFRLNKNQVAFILSKIEHILTHASIRNKAITAEHQLLTTLNWLGNGAQQHGIGATHGISTSSVSRCVHRVVNAVVTHMYQNIVKWPNNTVKIRTTFLEKGGFPSVAGCIDGTLINIDAPNLNEEQFIDRHGNHSINVTMVCGPNHEFYAVDANWPGSVHDARVLRNTNVPIFCI
;
A
#
# COMPACT_ATOMS: atom_id res chain seq x y z
N MET A 1 11.07 -4.92 -24.49
CA MET A 1 10.96 -3.69 -25.31
C MET A 1 9.52 -3.63 -25.81
N LEU A 2 8.63 -2.99 -25.04
CA LEU A 2 7.20 -2.89 -25.40
C LEU A 2 7.05 -1.78 -26.44
N ARG A 3 6.63 -2.14 -27.65
CA ARG A 3 6.55 -1.27 -28.83
C ARG A 3 5.39 -0.28 -28.68
N LEU A 4 5.69 1.00 -28.84
CA LEU A 4 4.76 2.14 -28.84
C LEU A 4 4.01 2.21 -30.18
N GLU A 5 3.05 1.31 -30.43
CA GLU A 5 2.26 1.33 -31.68
C GLU A 5 1.01 2.24 -31.62
N TRP A 6 0.82 3.00 -30.53
CA TRP A 6 -0.42 3.76 -30.29
C TRP A 6 -0.41 5.23 -30.74
N LEU A 7 0.64 5.69 -31.44
CA LEU A 7 0.76 7.09 -31.85
C LEU A 7 0.13 7.41 -33.22
N LEU A 8 -0.49 6.46 -33.93
CA LEU A 8 -0.86 6.66 -35.35
C LEU A 8 -2.27 6.20 -35.75
N ASN A 9 -3.24 6.13 -34.84
CA ASN A 9 -4.65 6.02 -35.23
C ASN A 9 -5.43 7.18 -34.59
N ASP A 10 -5.29 8.34 -35.23
CA ASP A 10 -5.98 9.58 -34.91
C ASP A 10 -7.22 9.69 -35.80
N ASP A 11 -8.30 9.02 -35.39
CA ASP A 11 -9.63 9.15 -35.99
C ASP A 11 -10.62 9.68 -34.95
N GLY A 12 -10.76 11.00 -34.88
CA GLY A 12 -11.98 11.67 -34.42
C GLY A 12 -12.13 11.90 -32.91
N TYR A 13 -11.86 13.14 -32.48
CA TYR A 13 -12.53 13.90 -31.40
C TYR A 13 -13.34 13.10 -30.35
N ASP A 14 -12.64 12.38 -29.46
CA ASP A 14 -13.05 12.07 -28.08
C ASP A 14 -11.86 12.44 -27.19
N ASP A 15 -11.97 13.51 -26.39
CA ASP A 15 -10.91 14.04 -25.52
C ASP A 15 -10.48 13.05 -24.39
N GLY A 16 -11.06 11.85 -24.35
CA GLY A 16 -10.76 10.80 -23.40
C GLY A 16 -9.79 9.75 -23.94
N ARG A 17 -8.57 9.69 -23.39
CA ARG A 17 -7.69 8.52 -23.57
C ARG A 17 -8.46 7.24 -23.22
N PRO A 18 -8.44 6.20 -24.07
CA PRO A 18 -9.16 4.97 -23.78
C PRO A 18 -8.63 4.34 -22.48
N ARG A 19 -9.54 3.87 -21.64
CA ARG A 19 -9.15 3.18 -20.41
C ARG A 19 -8.45 1.89 -20.73
N ARG A 20 -7.30 1.67 -20.09
CA ARG A 20 -6.60 0.40 -20.24
C ARG A 20 -7.34 -0.73 -19.54
N VAL A 21 -7.31 -1.87 -20.19
CA VAL A 21 -7.78 -3.15 -19.68
C VAL A 21 -6.56 -4.06 -19.55
N TYR A 22 -6.44 -4.79 -18.44
CA TYR A 22 -5.21 -5.51 -18.06
C TYR A 22 -5.31 -7.03 -18.22
N PHE A 23 -6.30 -7.53 -18.97
CA PHE A 23 -6.54 -8.98 -19.13
C PHE A 23 -5.34 -9.72 -19.76
N ASP A 24 -4.65 -9.07 -20.71
CA ASP A 24 -3.62 -9.72 -21.54
C ASP A 24 -2.22 -9.73 -20.91
N LEU A 25 -2.04 -9.17 -19.71
CA LEU A 25 -0.74 -9.20 -19.04
C LEU A 25 -0.41 -10.61 -18.56
N CYS A 26 0.80 -11.08 -18.88
CA CYS A 26 1.34 -12.29 -18.28
C CYS A 26 1.64 -12.05 -16.79
N ASP A 27 1.70 -13.12 -15.98
CA ASP A 27 1.84 -13.00 -14.52
C ASP A 27 3.07 -12.21 -14.08
N ARG A 28 4.18 -12.32 -14.83
CA ARG A 28 5.39 -11.55 -14.56
C ARG A 28 5.15 -10.05 -14.74
N GLN A 29 4.55 -9.66 -15.85
CA GLN A 29 4.22 -8.25 -16.13
C GLN A 29 3.20 -7.72 -15.13
N TYR A 30 2.18 -8.52 -14.82
CA TYR A 30 1.16 -8.17 -13.84
C TYR A 30 1.77 -7.88 -12.46
N ARG A 31 2.67 -8.75 -11.97
CA ARG A 31 3.39 -8.51 -10.70
C ARG A 31 4.32 -7.32 -10.76
N GLN A 32 4.95 -7.03 -11.91
CA GLN A 32 5.76 -5.82 -12.06
C GLN A 32 4.91 -4.56 -11.95
N CYS A 33 3.72 -4.54 -12.55
CA CYS A 33 2.81 -3.40 -12.48
C CYS A 33 2.18 -3.23 -11.10
N PHE A 34 1.69 -4.30 -10.48
CA PHE A 34 0.80 -4.20 -9.32
C PHE A 34 1.39 -4.74 -8.01
N ARG A 35 2.61 -5.31 -8.04
CA ARG A 35 3.30 -5.99 -6.92
C ARG A 35 2.57 -7.21 -6.34
N LEU A 36 1.35 -7.47 -6.79
CA LEU A 36 0.51 -8.60 -6.41
C LEU A 36 0.25 -9.48 -7.63
N ASN A 37 -0.04 -10.76 -7.37
CA ASN A 37 -0.53 -11.67 -8.40
C ASN A 37 -2.05 -11.51 -8.61
N LYS A 38 -2.58 -12.07 -9.70
CA LYS A 38 -4.00 -11.97 -10.07
C LYS A 38 -4.93 -12.49 -8.96
N ASN A 39 -4.58 -13.60 -8.31
CA ASN A 39 -5.37 -14.18 -7.23
C ASN A 39 -5.42 -13.28 -5.99
N GLN A 40 -4.29 -12.63 -5.63
CA GLN A 40 -4.23 -11.68 -4.52
C GLN A 40 -5.07 -10.43 -4.82
N VAL A 41 -5.03 -9.92 -6.05
CA VAL A 41 -5.88 -8.79 -6.45
C VAL A 41 -7.36 -9.17 -6.40
N ALA A 42 -7.73 -10.33 -6.94
CA ALA A 42 -9.10 -10.83 -6.88
C ALA A 42 -9.58 -11.01 -5.43
N PHE A 43 -8.71 -11.52 -4.55
CA PHE A 43 -9.00 -11.63 -3.12
C PHE A 43 -9.29 -10.26 -2.50
N ILE A 44 -8.43 -9.26 -2.72
CA ILE A 44 -8.64 -7.90 -2.19
C ILE A 44 -9.94 -7.32 -2.75
N LEU A 45 -10.13 -7.41 -4.07
CA LEU A 45 -11.32 -6.90 -4.74
C LEU A 45 -12.60 -7.48 -4.13
N SER A 46 -12.66 -8.80 -3.89
CA SER A 46 -13.81 -9.46 -3.28
C SER A 46 -14.20 -8.90 -1.90
N LYS A 47 -13.26 -8.27 -1.17
CA LYS A 47 -13.52 -7.68 0.15
C LYS A 47 -13.98 -6.23 0.10
N ILE A 48 -13.60 -5.48 -0.93
CA ILE A 48 -13.83 -4.02 -0.99
C ILE A 48 -14.70 -3.58 -2.18
N GLU A 49 -15.05 -4.48 -3.09
CA GLU A 49 -15.79 -4.16 -4.32
C GLU A 49 -17.11 -3.43 -4.05
N HIS A 50 -17.90 -3.91 -3.09
CA HIS A 50 -19.18 -3.30 -2.71
C HIS A 50 -19.05 -1.84 -2.22
N ILE A 51 -17.87 -1.45 -1.72
CA ILE A 51 -17.57 -0.09 -1.24
C ILE A 51 -17.12 0.82 -2.40
N LEU A 52 -16.38 0.25 -3.35
CA LEU A 52 -15.80 0.99 -4.47
C LEU A 52 -16.79 1.17 -5.63
N THR A 53 -17.78 0.30 -5.73
CA THR A 53 -18.79 0.33 -6.78
C THR A 53 -19.62 1.61 -6.71
N HIS A 54 -19.80 2.27 -7.84
CA HIS A 54 -20.64 3.45 -7.95
C HIS A 54 -22.10 3.03 -8.15
N ALA A 55 -23.04 3.68 -7.47
CA ALA A 55 -24.48 3.45 -7.63
C ALA A 55 -25.01 3.85 -9.03
N SER A 56 -24.25 4.64 -9.79
CA SER A 56 -24.64 5.14 -11.10
C SER A 56 -23.61 4.79 -12.15
N ILE A 57 -24.08 4.38 -13.33
CA ILE A 57 -23.27 4.06 -14.52
C ILE A 57 -23.07 5.33 -15.38
N ARG A 58 -23.68 6.47 -15.00
CA ARG A 58 -23.54 7.74 -15.75
C ARG A 58 -22.06 8.12 -15.91
N ASN A 59 -21.71 8.65 -17.07
CA ASN A 59 -20.37 9.14 -17.43
C ASN A 59 -19.26 8.09 -17.41
N LYS A 60 -19.56 6.84 -17.81
CA LYS A 60 -18.60 5.73 -17.83
C LYS A 60 -17.90 5.62 -16.46
N ALA A 61 -18.58 5.31 -15.36
CA ALA A 61 -17.93 5.26 -14.04
C ALA A 61 -16.68 4.34 -14.02
N ILE A 62 -15.67 4.65 -13.20
CA ILE A 62 -14.47 3.80 -13.05
C ILE A 62 -14.85 2.57 -12.22
N THR A 63 -14.64 1.38 -12.76
CA THR A 63 -14.99 0.12 -12.07
C THR A 63 -14.16 -0.07 -10.79
N ALA A 64 -14.67 -0.84 -9.83
CA ALA A 64 -13.96 -1.13 -8.58
C ALA A 64 -12.58 -1.77 -8.84
N GLU A 65 -12.52 -2.70 -9.80
CA GLU A 65 -11.28 -3.33 -10.25
C GLU A 65 -10.29 -2.29 -10.81
N HIS A 66 -10.74 -1.41 -11.71
CA HIS A 66 -9.86 -0.41 -12.30
C HIS A 66 -9.34 0.59 -11.25
N GLN A 67 -10.18 0.97 -10.28
CA GLN A 67 -9.74 1.78 -9.14
C GLN A 67 -8.64 1.06 -8.34
N LEU A 68 -8.83 -0.22 -8.01
CA LEU A 68 -7.85 -1.02 -7.29
C LEU A 68 -6.53 -1.16 -8.06
N LEU A 69 -6.58 -1.49 -9.35
CA LEU A 69 -5.38 -1.61 -10.19
C LEU A 69 -4.64 -0.28 -10.35
N THR A 70 -5.37 0.83 -10.45
CA THR A 70 -4.79 2.18 -10.45
C THR A 70 -3.99 2.44 -9.18
N THR A 71 -4.61 2.17 -8.03
CA THR A 71 -3.98 2.39 -6.72
C THR A 71 -2.79 1.46 -6.50
N LEU A 72 -2.89 0.17 -6.84
CA LEU A 72 -1.78 -0.77 -6.71
C LEU A 72 -0.60 -0.40 -7.61
N ASN A 73 -0.86 0.08 -8.83
CA ASN A 73 0.20 0.53 -9.74
C ASN A 73 0.95 1.74 -9.15
N TRP A 74 0.22 2.68 -8.53
CA TRP A 74 0.81 3.83 -7.86
C TRP A 74 1.65 3.43 -6.63
N LEU A 75 1.08 2.65 -5.71
CA LEU A 75 1.76 2.18 -4.49
C LEU A 75 3.00 1.34 -4.80
N GLY A 76 2.94 0.52 -5.86
CA GLY A 76 3.99 -0.42 -6.20
C GLY A 76 5.18 0.16 -6.96
N ASN A 77 5.00 1.29 -7.65
CA ASN A 77 6.04 1.84 -8.54
C ASN A 77 6.59 3.19 -8.09
N GLY A 78 5.96 3.86 -7.10
CA GLY A 78 6.39 5.19 -6.67
C GLY A 78 6.35 6.24 -7.77
N ALA A 79 5.56 6.00 -8.83
CA ALA A 79 5.43 6.91 -9.95
C ALA A 79 4.53 8.10 -9.61
N GLN A 80 4.75 9.24 -10.29
CA GLN A 80 3.89 10.41 -10.15
C GLN A 80 2.48 10.11 -10.66
N GLN A 81 1.46 10.66 -9.99
CA GLN A 81 0.05 10.36 -10.30
C GLN A 81 -0.34 10.69 -11.74
N HIS A 82 0.27 11.71 -12.37
CA HIS A 82 0.00 12.03 -13.77
C HIS A 82 0.46 10.92 -14.74
N GLY A 83 1.58 10.25 -14.43
CA GLY A 83 2.09 9.11 -15.22
C GLY A 83 1.21 7.87 -15.05
N ILE A 84 0.71 7.64 -13.83
CA ILE A 84 -0.29 6.60 -13.57
C ILE A 84 -1.59 6.89 -14.33
N GLY A 85 -2.08 8.14 -14.30
CA GLY A 85 -3.28 8.55 -15.04
C GLY A 85 -3.13 8.36 -16.54
N ALA A 86 -1.96 8.72 -17.09
CA ALA A 86 -1.63 8.47 -18.49
C ALA A 86 -1.63 6.98 -18.85
N THR A 87 -1.11 6.13 -17.96
CA THR A 87 -1.06 4.68 -18.16
C THR A 87 -2.45 4.06 -18.13
N HIS A 88 -3.34 4.53 -17.25
CA HIS A 88 -4.67 3.95 -17.05
C HIS A 88 -5.76 4.60 -17.93
N GLY A 89 -5.48 5.74 -18.56
CA GLY A 89 -6.45 6.49 -19.36
C GLY A 89 -7.44 7.29 -18.52
N ILE A 90 -6.97 7.87 -17.41
CA ILE A 90 -7.79 8.65 -16.46
C ILE A 90 -7.07 9.94 -16.03
N SER A 91 -7.82 10.94 -15.57
CA SER A 91 -7.24 12.20 -15.08
C SER A 91 -6.45 12.01 -13.78
N THR A 92 -5.46 12.86 -13.51
CA THR A 92 -4.70 12.88 -12.25
C THR A 92 -5.62 13.01 -11.04
N SER A 93 -6.66 13.85 -11.12
CA SER A 93 -7.68 13.98 -10.08
C SER A 93 -8.48 12.69 -9.85
N SER A 94 -8.66 11.87 -10.89
CA SER A 94 -9.29 10.55 -10.75
C SER A 94 -8.35 9.55 -10.09
N VAL A 95 -7.05 9.56 -10.42
CA VAL A 95 -6.04 8.74 -9.72
C VAL A 95 -6.04 9.05 -8.22
N SER A 96 -5.93 10.33 -7.84
CA SER A 96 -5.98 10.75 -6.44
C SER A 96 -7.22 10.23 -5.70
N ARG A 97 -8.41 10.38 -6.32
CA ARG A 97 -9.67 9.85 -5.77
C ARG A 97 -9.66 8.31 -5.64
N CYS A 98 -9.13 7.60 -6.63
CA CYS A 98 -9.00 6.13 -6.56
C CYS A 98 -8.09 5.72 -5.40
N VAL A 99 -6.93 6.37 -5.27
CA VAL A 99 -5.98 6.11 -4.18
C VAL A 99 -6.65 6.29 -2.82
N HIS A 100 -7.27 7.45 -2.57
CA HIS A 100 -7.94 7.69 -1.29
C HIS A 100 -9.06 6.69 -1.01
N ARG A 101 -9.92 6.41 -1.99
CA ARG A 101 -11.05 5.47 -1.79
C ARG A 101 -10.57 4.04 -1.51
N VAL A 102 -9.60 3.55 -2.27
CA VAL A 102 -9.07 2.19 -2.12
C VAL A 102 -8.31 2.06 -0.82
N VAL A 103 -7.41 3.00 -0.49
CA VAL A 103 -6.65 2.96 0.77
C VAL A 103 -7.60 3.01 1.97
N ASN A 104 -8.58 3.91 1.98
CA ASN A 104 -9.56 3.99 3.06
C ASN A 104 -10.38 2.70 3.19
N ALA A 105 -10.81 2.09 2.08
CA ALA A 105 -11.54 0.83 2.11
C ALA A 105 -10.70 -0.32 2.67
N VAL A 106 -9.43 -0.43 2.24
CA VAL A 106 -8.50 -1.46 2.73
C VAL A 106 -8.21 -1.27 4.23
N VAL A 107 -7.87 -0.05 4.65
CA VAL A 107 -7.57 0.25 6.06
C VAL A 107 -8.79 -0.01 6.94
N THR A 108 -9.98 0.45 6.53
CA THR A 108 -11.19 0.34 7.36
C THR A 108 -11.71 -1.10 7.46
N HIS A 109 -11.66 -1.89 6.38
CA HIS A 109 -12.34 -3.19 6.32
C HIS A 109 -11.41 -4.40 6.38
N MET A 110 -10.12 -4.25 6.06
CA MET A 110 -9.19 -5.37 5.98
C MET A 110 -8.09 -5.32 7.03
N TYR A 111 -7.63 -4.14 7.44
CA TYR A 111 -6.45 -3.98 8.30
C TYR A 111 -6.51 -4.85 9.57
N GLN A 112 -7.59 -4.74 10.35
CA GLN A 112 -7.77 -5.49 11.61
C GLN A 112 -7.77 -7.01 11.43
N ASN A 113 -8.13 -7.49 10.24
CA ASN A 113 -8.16 -8.93 9.95
C ASN A 113 -6.81 -9.47 9.48
N ILE A 114 -5.99 -8.61 8.87
CA ILE A 114 -4.69 -8.95 8.28
C ILE A 114 -3.55 -8.71 9.28
N VAL A 115 -3.50 -7.52 9.88
CA VAL A 115 -2.46 -7.11 10.83
C VAL A 115 -2.98 -7.36 12.23
N LYS A 116 -2.58 -8.48 12.81
CA LYS A 116 -2.98 -8.86 14.17
C LYS A 116 -1.89 -9.65 14.86
N TRP A 117 -1.83 -9.50 16.18
CA TRP A 117 -0.96 -10.32 16.99
C TRP A 117 -1.40 -11.79 16.90
N PRO A 118 -0.47 -12.72 16.72
CA PRO A 118 -0.79 -14.13 16.58
C PRO A 118 -1.19 -14.76 17.92
N ASN A 119 -2.25 -15.59 17.90
CA ASN A 119 -2.75 -16.26 19.09
C ASN A 119 -1.82 -17.38 19.60
N ASN A 120 -1.04 -18.01 18.72
CA ASN A 120 -0.16 -19.13 19.06
C ASN A 120 1.31 -18.71 18.97
N THR A 121 1.86 -18.24 20.09
CA THR A 121 3.25 -17.82 20.21
C THR A 121 4.24 -18.99 20.21
N VAL A 122 3.80 -20.21 20.55
CA VAL A 122 4.66 -21.40 20.57
C VAL A 122 5.15 -21.72 19.15
N LYS A 123 4.24 -21.76 18.18
CA LYS A 123 4.59 -22.03 16.77
C LYS A 123 5.59 -21.00 16.24
N ILE A 124 5.44 -19.74 16.63
CA ILE A 124 6.29 -18.64 16.17
C ILE A 124 7.71 -18.77 16.68
N ARG A 125 7.86 -19.06 17.97
CA ARG A 125 9.17 -19.31 18.58
C ARG A 125 9.89 -20.47 17.89
N THR A 126 9.16 -21.56 17.60
CA THR A 126 9.71 -22.69 16.85
C THR A 126 10.16 -22.26 15.45
N THR A 127 9.35 -21.53 14.69
CA THR A 127 9.72 -21.08 13.34
C THR A 127 10.90 -20.11 13.33
N PHE A 128 11.02 -19.21 14.32
CA PHE A 128 12.20 -18.35 14.47
C PHE A 128 13.47 -19.15 14.78
N LEU A 129 13.36 -20.17 15.64
CA LEU A 129 14.47 -21.07 15.93
C LEU A 129 14.89 -21.85 14.67
N GLU A 130 13.93 -22.39 13.91
CA GLU A 130 14.20 -23.17 12.70
C GLU A 130 14.82 -22.33 11.57
N LYS A 131 14.32 -21.10 11.36
CA LYS A 131 14.79 -20.24 10.26
C LYS A 131 16.07 -19.47 10.58
N GLY A 132 16.22 -19.02 11.83
CA GLY A 132 17.27 -18.08 12.21
C GLY A 132 18.11 -18.51 13.41
N GLY A 133 17.77 -19.62 14.08
CA GLY A 133 18.50 -20.07 15.27
C GLY A 133 18.21 -19.27 16.54
N PHE A 134 17.22 -18.36 16.53
CA PHE A 134 16.90 -17.51 17.67
C PHE A 134 15.78 -18.12 18.53
N PRO A 135 16.08 -18.64 19.73
CA PRO A 135 15.06 -19.17 20.61
C PRO A 135 14.20 -18.04 21.21
N SER A 136 12.98 -18.37 21.62
CA SER A 136 12.10 -17.50 22.41
C SER A 136 11.63 -16.20 21.73
N VAL A 137 11.85 -16.02 20.43
CA VAL A 137 11.38 -14.83 19.68
C VAL A 137 9.89 -14.94 19.35
N ALA A 138 9.13 -13.87 19.62
CA ALA A 138 7.70 -13.77 19.26
C ALA A 138 7.42 -12.82 18.08
N GLY A 139 8.42 -12.04 17.65
CA GLY A 139 8.36 -11.12 16.53
C GLY A 139 9.64 -10.30 16.46
N CYS A 140 9.90 -9.72 15.29
CA CYS A 140 11.00 -8.77 15.08
C CYS A 140 10.41 -7.37 15.00
N ILE A 141 10.94 -6.44 15.79
CA ILE A 141 10.48 -5.04 15.80
C ILE A 141 11.53 -4.15 15.17
N ASP A 142 11.09 -3.22 14.33
CA ASP A 142 11.96 -2.21 13.73
C ASP A 142 11.17 -0.92 13.41
N GLY A 143 11.90 0.20 13.39
CA GLY A 143 11.39 1.52 13.05
C GLY A 143 11.90 1.98 11.68
N THR A 144 11.04 2.61 10.89
CA THR A 144 11.42 3.18 9.60
C THR A 144 10.87 4.60 9.46
N LEU A 145 11.65 5.48 8.84
CA LEU A 145 11.23 6.84 8.55
C LEU A 145 10.61 6.87 7.15
N ILE A 146 9.35 7.28 7.07
CA ILE A 146 8.63 7.44 5.81
C ILE A 146 8.52 8.93 5.50
N ASN A 147 9.14 9.34 4.40
CA ASN A 147 9.10 10.73 3.96
C ASN A 147 7.67 11.18 3.67
N ILE A 148 7.37 12.40 4.07
CA ILE A 148 6.09 13.07 3.82
C ILE A 148 6.35 14.44 3.22
N ASP A 149 5.33 15.03 2.60
CA ASP A 149 5.34 16.46 2.32
C ASP A 149 5.34 17.23 3.65
N ALA A 150 6.03 18.37 3.68
CA ALA A 150 6.15 19.21 4.87
C ALA A 150 4.75 19.57 5.41
N PRO A 151 4.43 19.22 6.66
CA PRO A 151 3.14 19.55 7.23
C PRO A 151 3.06 21.04 7.58
N ASN A 152 1.88 21.64 7.40
CA ASN A 152 1.68 23.06 7.68
C ASN A 152 1.63 23.40 9.19
N LEU A 153 1.41 22.40 10.05
CA LEU A 153 1.26 22.56 11.49
C LEU A 153 2.35 21.79 12.21
N ASN A 154 3.09 22.47 13.10
CA ASN A 154 4.20 21.90 13.87
C ASN A 154 5.22 21.17 12.99
N GLU A 155 5.56 21.79 11.85
CA GLU A 155 6.46 21.26 10.82
C GLU A 155 7.76 20.71 11.43
N GLU A 156 8.32 21.43 12.39
CA GLU A 156 9.58 21.11 13.07
C GLU A 156 9.56 19.75 13.75
N GLN A 157 8.39 19.26 14.16
CA GLN A 157 8.25 17.94 14.78
C GLN A 157 8.48 16.81 13.79
N PHE A 158 8.29 17.04 12.50
CA PHE A 158 8.43 16.03 11.47
C PHE A 158 9.82 16.00 10.85
N ILE A 159 10.72 16.91 11.24
CA ILE A 159 12.11 16.91 10.76
C ILE A 159 12.87 15.80 11.48
N ASP A 160 13.32 14.81 10.70
CA ASP A 160 14.11 13.70 11.22
C ASP A 160 15.60 14.02 11.40
N ARG A 161 16.36 13.05 11.91
CA ARG A 161 17.81 13.13 12.09
C ARG A 161 18.61 13.31 10.79
N HIS A 162 17.98 13.14 9.63
CA HIS A 162 18.55 13.36 8.31
C HIS A 162 18.14 14.70 7.70
N GLY A 163 17.34 15.50 8.40
CA GLY A 163 16.84 16.80 7.95
C GLY A 163 15.67 16.73 6.98
N ASN A 164 15.01 15.58 6.83
CA ASN A 164 13.84 15.43 5.97
C ASN A 164 12.55 15.45 6.81
N HIS A 165 11.43 15.87 6.21
CA HIS A 165 10.11 15.68 6.80
C HIS A 165 9.67 14.23 6.65
N SER A 166 9.45 13.55 7.77
CA SER A 166 9.06 12.15 7.80
C SER A 166 8.16 11.82 9.00
N ILE A 167 7.52 10.66 8.91
CA ILE A 167 6.85 9.99 10.02
C ILE A 167 7.67 8.77 10.43
N ASN A 168 7.76 8.52 11.73
CA ASN A 168 8.34 7.29 12.26
C ASN A 168 7.27 6.21 12.29
N VAL A 169 7.48 5.15 11.50
CA VAL A 169 6.62 3.98 11.44
C VAL A 169 7.33 2.81 12.10
N THR A 170 6.82 2.36 13.23
CA THR A 170 7.31 1.16 13.91
C THR A 170 6.42 -0.03 13.57
N MET A 171 7.02 -1.18 13.30
CA MET A 171 6.29 -2.39 12.92
C MET A 171 6.86 -3.63 13.59
N VAL A 172 6.00 -4.62 13.84
CA VAL A 172 6.41 -5.95 14.27
C VAL A 172 6.12 -6.95 13.17
N CYS A 173 7.14 -7.73 12.82
CA CYS A 173 7.10 -8.74 11.78
C CYS A 173 7.26 -10.15 12.35
N GLY A 174 6.49 -11.08 11.79
CA GLY A 174 6.61 -12.51 12.01
C GLY A 174 7.70 -13.18 11.17
N PRO A 175 7.96 -14.48 11.41
CA PRO A 175 9.03 -15.21 10.73
C PRO A 175 8.72 -15.53 9.26
N ASN A 176 7.49 -15.32 8.76
CA ASN A 176 7.16 -15.44 7.34
C ASN A 176 6.84 -14.10 6.68
N HIS A 177 7.42 -13.01 7.23
CA HIS A 177 7.24 -11.64 6.73
C HIS A 177 5.78 -11.15 6.86
N GLU A 178 5.03 -11.67 7.83
CA GLU A 178 3.71 -11.15 8.19
C GLU A 178 3.84 -9.95 9.13
N PHE A 179 3.02 -8.90 8.96
CA PHE A 179 2.94 -7.83 9.95
C PHE A 179 1.98 -8.21 11.09
N TYR A 180 2.48 -8.18 12.32
CA TYR A 180 1.68 -8.40 13.54
C TYR A 180 1.14 -7.11 14.12
N ALA A 181 1.88 -6.01 13.97
CA ALA A 181 1.48 -4.69 14.41
C ALA A 181 2.20 -3.61 13.58
N VAL A 182 1.53 -2.48 13.38
CA VAL A 182 2.11 -1.28 12.74
C VAL A 182 1.59 -0.05 13.50
N ASP A 183 2.50 0.86 13.85
CA ASP A 183 2.21 2.16 14.45
C ASP A 183 2.90 3.26 13.63
N ALA A 184 2.09 4.14 13.03
CA ALA A 184 2.53 5.23 12.17
C ALA A 184 2.13 6.61 12.72
N ASN A 185 1.91 6.72 14.03
CA ASN A 185 1.39 7.94 14.68
C ASN A 185 2.48 8.90 15.19
N TRP A 186 3.76 8.63 14.88
CA TRP A 186 4.87 9.35 15.46
C TRP A 186 5.56 10.26 14.45
N PRO A 187 5.84 11.53 14.78
CA PRO A 187 6.66 12.41 13.95
C PRO A 187 8.10 11.88 13.78
N GLY A 188 8.73 12.19 12.64
CA GLY A 188 10.08 11.71 12.29
C GLY A 188 11.20 12.15 13.24
N SER A 189 10.99 13.23 14.01
CA SER A 189 11.93 13.65 15.06
C SER A 189 11.98 12.70 16.27
N VAL A 190 10.97 11.82 16.43
CA VAL A 190 10.86 10.97 17.60
C VAL A 190 11.74 9.73 17.46
N HIS A 191 12.64 9.53 18.43
CA HIS A 191 13.49 8.34 18.50
C HIS A 191 12.69 7.06 18.71
N ASP A 192 13.13 5.97 18.06
CA ASP A 192 12.51 4.64 18.15
C ASP A 192 12.34 4.18 19.60
N ALA A 193 13.32 4.41 20.46
CA ALA A 193 13.21 4.06 21.89
C ALA A 193 12.02 4.73 22.59
N ARG A 194 11.63 5.95 22.18
CA ARG A 194 10.45 6.64 22.70
C ARG A 194 9.17 6.09 22.07
N VAL A 195 9.17 5.82 20.77
CA VAL A 195 8.03 5.16 20.09
C VAL A 195 7.73 3.83 20.75
N LEU A 196 8.75 2.99 20.94
CA LEU A 196 8.66 1.68 21.60
C LEU A 196 8.06 1.77 23.01
N ARG A 197 8.41 2.78 23.81
CA ARG A 197 7.88 2.95 25.17
C ARG A 197 6.40 3.37 25.20
N ASN A 198 5.90 3.97 24.13
CA ASN A 198 4.57 4.61 24.12
C ASN A 198 3.62 4.00 23.09
N THR A 199 4.07 3.02 22.31
CA THR A 199 3.23 2.32 21.33
C THR A 199 2.37 1.26 22.00
N ASN A 200 1.22 0.97 21.39
CA ASN A 200 0.33 -0.12 21.79
C ASN A 200 0.77 -1.49 21.26
N VAL A 201 1.95 -1.57 20.63
CA VAL A 201 2.54 -2.84 20.20
C VAL A 201 2.82 -3.71 21.45
N PRO A 202 2.35 -4.97 21.50
CA PRO A 202 2.61 -5.85 22.64
C PRO A 202 4.10 -6.18 22.76
N ILE A 203 4.79 -5.52 23.69
CA ILE A 203 6.19 -5.82 23.99
C ILE A 203 6.22 -6.93 25.04
N PHE A 204 6.33 -8.18 24.59
CA PHE A 204 6.59 -9.31 25.47
C PHE A 204 8.09 -9.61 25.48
N CYS A 205 8.78 -8.90 26.39
CA CYS A 205 10.16 -9.10 26.87
C CYS A 205 11.29 -9.17 25.82
N ILE A 206 12.26 -8.26 25.98
CA ILE A 206 13.62 -8.32 25.41
C ILE A 206 14.45 -9.29 26.25
#